data_AF-A0AA96ITJ1-F1
#
_entry.id   AF-A0AA96ITJ1-F1
#
_cell.length_a   1.000
_cell.length_b   1.000
_cell.length_c   1.000
_cell.angle_alpha   90.00
_cell.angle_beta   90.00
_cell.angle_gamma   90.00
#
_symmetry.space_group_name_H-M   'P 1'
#
loop_
_entity.id
_entity.type
_entity.pdbx_description
1 polymer ?
#
loop_
_entity_poly.entity_id
_entity_poly.type
_entity_poly.pdbx_seq_one_letter_code
_entity_poly.pdbx_strand_id
1 'polypeptide(L)'
;MNTNMTFLQGLLTNISSRTRQLSSALGTDKESENHFTALKAACQGLMGRTGEASQILMAQQALAHYRALDDEEKLAFFQLLANDYAAEPADIHSAYAVYREHEDNASLEKLFNACEPRRQTLLRRLNLCPGGTFDLVNMRADLLKCLRQSPELSALDSDFAHLFNSWFNRGFLMLESIDWNTPAAVLEKIIRYEAVHEIGDWHDLRRRLDPDDRRCYAFFHPATGDEPLIFVEVALCDGIPGNVQRILEHGEELPLEDADTAVFYSISNCQAGLKGVSFGNFLIKQVVQELSRELPQIKNFVTLSPVPGFADWLDEARKEATLSEELTAYLDTHESEELSSSAHKEFMRLASHYLVDVKHKSGQPLNPVARFHLGNGASLHRLNWRADTSSKGLKQAHGLMVNYLYQLNRIEQNHEAYSANHTVVCASDIRRQANQASQYFETKTPAKA
;
A
#
# COMPACT_ATOMS: atom_id res chain seq x y z
N MET A 1 11.69 -7.06 29.86
CA MET A 1 11.17 -5.73 29.49
C MET A 1 9.72 -5.82 29.01
N ASN A 2 8.81 -6.44 29.81
CA ASN A 2 7.42 -6.69 29.39
C ASN A 2 6.39 -5.69 29.96
N THR A 3 6.83 -4.71 30.74
CA THR A 3 5.93 -3.85 31.54
C THR A 3 5.38 -2.64 30.77
N ASN A 4 5.97 -2.27 29.62
CA ASN A 4 5.49 -1.13 28.82
C ASN A 4 4.42 -1.49 27.78
N MET A 5 4.40 -2.73 27.25
CA MET A 5 3.38 -3.13 26.25
C MET A 5 2.00 -3.36 26.88
N THR A 6 1.94 -3.95 28.08
CA THR A 6 0.67 -4.18 28.78
C THR A 6 0.02 -2.88 29.24
N PHE A 7 0.82 -1.86 29.59
CA PHE A 7 0.30 -0.54 29.93
C PHE A 7 -0.27 0.19 28.70
N LEU A 8 0.43 0.15 27.56
CA LEU A 8 -0.06 0.71 26.30
C LEU A 8 -1.31 -0.03 25.81
N GLN A 9 -1.31 -1.37 25.80
CA GLN A 9 -2.48 -2.18 25.45
C GLN A 9 -3.69 -1.85 26.36
N GLY A 10 -3.49 -1.74 27.67
CA GLY A 10 -4.54 -1.38 28.62
C GLY A 10 -5.12 0.03 28.42
N LEU A 11 -4.29 1.00 28.04
CA LEU A 11 -4.73 2.35 27.67
C LEU A 11 -5.53 2.33 26.35
N LEU A 12 -5.14 1.50 25.39
CA LEU A 12 -5.74 1.40 24.06
C LEU A 12 -7.13 0.72 24.07
N THR A 13 -7.32 -0.36 24.86
CA THR A 13 -8.65 -0.98 25.04
C THR A 13 -9.68 -0.03 25.66
N ASN A 14 -9.24 0.93 26.48
CA ASN A 14 -10.12 1.95 27.05
C ASN A 14 -10.51 3.03 26.03
N ILE A 15 -9.69 3.25 24.99
CA ILE A 15 -10.01 4.18 23.90
C ILE A 15 -10.97 3.53 22.91
N SER A 16 -10.74 2.28 22.49
CA SER A 16 -11.62 1.57 21.54
C SER A 16 -13.02 1.31 22.09
N SER A 17 -13.14 0.97 23.38
CA SER A 17 -14.42 0.78 24.07
C SER A 17 -15.24 2.08 24.19
N ARG A 18 -14.59 3.24 24.38
CA ARG A 18 -15.27 4.56 24.39
C ARG A 18 -15.79 4.95 23.01
N THR A 19 -15.05 4.66 21.94
CA THR A 19 -15.50 4.93 20.56
C THR A 19 -16.78 4.15 20.22
N ARG A 20 -16.91 2.92 20.74
CA ARG A 20 -18.08 2.06 20.52
C ARG A 20 -19.35 2.51 21.27
N GLN A 21 -19.20 3.29 22.35
CA GLN A 21 -20.34 3.86 23.12
C GLN A 21 -20.82 5.22 22.59
N LEU A 22 -19.96 5.99 21.91
CA LEU A 22 -20.31 7.28 21.32
C LEU A 22 -21.11 7.17 20.02
N SER A 23 -20.97 6.06 19.28
CA SER A 23 -21.69 5.83 18.02
C SER A 23 -23.17 5.49 18.22
N SER A 24 -23.59 5.00 19.40
CA SER A 24 -24.99 4.59 19.64
C SER A 24 -25.90 5.72 20.14
N ALA A 25 -25.39 6.92 20.38
CA ALA A 25 -26.13 8.02 21.03
C ALA A 25 -26.63 9.11 20.07
N LEU A 26 -26.37 9.00 18.77
CA LEU A 26 -26.78 10.00 17.77
C LEU A 26 -27.85 9.42 16.83
N GLY A 27 -29.07 9.35 17.34
CA GLY A 27 -30.27 9.19 16.53
C GLY A 27 -31.38 10.04 17.11
N THR A 28 -31.78 11.11 16.41
CA THR A 28 -33.08 11.28 15.73
C THR A 28 -33.34 12.74 15.32
N ASP A 29 -34.01 12.87 14.17
CA ASP A 29 -34.90 13.94 13.68
C ASP A 29 -34.39 15.07 12.75
N LYS A 30 -34.83 14.93 11.49
CA LYS A 30 -35.45 15.91 10.55
C LYS A 30 -34.84 17.31 10.38
N GLU A 31 -34.21 17.50 9.22
CA GLU A 31 -34.68 18.36 8.12
C GLU A 31 -33.84 18.04 6.87
N SER A 32 -34.39 18.26 5.67
CA SER A 32 -33.65 18.18 4.39
C SER A 32 -32.69 19.36 4.29
N GLU A 33 -31.77 19.50 5.25
CA GLU A 33 -30.65 20.40 5.13
C GLU A 33 -29.70 19.86 4.08
N ASN A 34 -29.36 20.72 3.11
CA ASN A 34 -28.32 20.44 2.15
C ASN A 34 -27.02 20.15 2.93
N HIS A 35 -26.62 18.88 2.98
CA HIS A 35 -25.47 18.40 3.74
C HIS A 35 -24.18 19.11 3.34
N PHE A 36 -24.05 19.49 2.07
CA PHE A 36 -22.93 20.27 1.59
C PHE A 36 -22.88 21.67 2.22
N THR A 37 -24.02 22.37 2.31
CA THR A 37 -24.08 23.68 2.99
C THR A 37 -23.78 23.55 4.48
N ALA A 38 -24.32 22.53 5.15
CA ALA A 38 -24.05 22.28 6.56
C ALA A 38 -22.56 21.96 6.82
N LEU A 39 -21.95 21.15 5.96
CA LEU A 39 -20.51 20.86 6.00
C LEU A 39 -19.67 22.14 5.86
N LYS A 40 -20.01 23.03 4.92
CA LYS A 40 -19.29 24.31 4.77
C LYS A 40 -19.37 25.16 6.04
N ALA A 41 -20.56 25.29 6.61
CA ALA A 41 -20.77 26.04 7.84
C ALA A 41 -19.97 25.43 9.01
N ALA A 42 -19.97 24.10 9.15
CA ALA A 42 -19.18 23.40 10.16
C ALA A 42 -17.66 23.62 9.97
N CYS A 43 -17.15 23.54 8.74
CA CYS A 43 -15.74 23.82 8.43
C CYS A 43 -15.36 25.28 8.72
N GLN A 44 -16.22 26.25 8.42
CA GLN A 44 -16.00 27.66 8.76
C GLN A 44 -15.98 27.88 10.28
N GLY A 45 -16.91 27.26 11.00
CA GLY A 45 -16.95 27.27 12.46
C GLY A 45 -15.69 26.66 13.08
N LEU A 46 -15.22 25.53 12.52
CA LEU A 46 -13.97 24.88 12.91
C LEU A 46 -12.76 25.79 12.73
N MET A 47 -12.72 26.59 11.66
CA MET A 47 -11.61 27.53 11.42
C MET A 47 -11.67 28.79 12.29
N GLY A 48 -12.80 29.06 12.93
CA GLY A 48 -12.98 30.18 13.86
C GLY A 48 -12.23 30.04 15.19
N ARG A 49 -12.42 31.01 16.08
CA ARG A 49 -11.90 31.02 17.45
C ARG A 49 -12.95 30.46 18.39
N THR A 50 -12.92 29.15 18.62
CA THR A 50 -13.85 28.42 19.49
C THR A 50 -13.07 27.60 20.52
N GLY A 51 -13.72 27.26 21.64
CA GLY A 51 -13.12 26.39 22.66
C GLY A 51 -12.96 24.95 22.15
N GLU A 52 -12.02 24.21 22.71
CA GLU A 52 -11.64 22.86 22.28
C GLU A 52 -12.84 21.88 22.23
N ALA A 53 -13.69 21.88 23.26
CA ALA A 53 -14.88 21.03 23.30
C ALA A 53 -15.86 21.32 22.15
N SER A 54 -16.02 22.59 21.76
CA SER A 54 -16.85 22.98 20.62
C SER A 54 -16.23 22.55 19.29
N GLN A 55 -14.90 22.61 19.17
CA GLN A 55 -14.19 22.15 17.97
C GLN A 55 -14.38 20.65 17.74
N ILE A 56 -14.32 19.83 18.79
CA ILE A 56 -14.55 18.38 18.70
C ILE A 56 -15.96 18.09 18.15
N LEU A 57 -16.98 18.76 18.69
CA LEU A 57 -18.37 18.58 18.23
C LEU A 57 -18.54 19.02 16.78
N MET A 58 -17.98 20.17 16.39
CA MET A 58 -18.05 20.66 15.01
C MET A 58 -17.31 19.74 14.04
N ALA A 59 -16.18 19.15 14.44
CA ALA A 59 -15.46 18.16 13.64
C ALA A 59 -16.29 16.90 13.43
N GLN A 60 -16.95 16.42 14.48
CA GLN A 60 -17.86 15.27 14.39
C GLN A 60 -19.04 15.55 13.46
N GLN A 61 -19.66 16.73 13.55
CA GLN A 61 -20.74 17.16 12.67
C GLN A 61 -20.28 17.29 11.21
N ALA A 62 -19.11 17.93 10.97
CA ALA A 62 -18.54 18.05 9.64
C ALA A 62 -18.33 16.67 8.99
N LEU A 63 -17.68 15.74 9.68
CA LEU A 63 -17.47 14.39 9.14
C LEU A 63 -18.78 13.61 8.96
N ALA A 64 -19.79 13.82 9.80
CA ALA A 64 -21.12 13.24 9.61
C ALA A 64 -21.79 13.75 8.32
N HIS A 65 -21.76 15.06 8.07
CA HIS A 65 -22.29 15.63 6.83
C HIS A 65 -21.51 15.18 5.61
N TYR A 66 -20.17 15.12 5.69
CA TYR A 66 -19.34 14.61 4.60
C TYR A 66 -19.72 13.18 4.19
N ARG A 67 -19.97 12.29 5.16
CA ARG A 67 -20.39 10.90 4.88
C ARG A 67 -21.73 10.80 4.15
N ALA A 68 -22.58 11.82 4.28
CA ALA A 68 -23.90 11.86 3.67
C ALA A 68 -23.90 12.51 2.27
N LEU A 69 -22.77 13.03 1.80
CA LEU A 69 -22.64 13.61 0.46
C LEU A 69 -22.62 12.53 -0.62
N ASP A 70 -23.19 12.86 -1.77
CA ASP A 70 -22.99 12.09 -3.01
C ASP A 70 -21.63 12.39 -3.67
N ASP A 71 -21.32 11.70 -4.78
CA ASP A 71 -20.02 11.84 -5.45
C ASP A 71 -19.81 13.23 -6.10
N GLU A 72 -20.88 13.90 -6.55
CA GLU A 72 -20.80 15.24 -7.13
C GLU A 72 -20.56 16.28 -6.03
N GLU A 73 -21.26 16.17 -4.91
CA GLU A 73 -21.09 17.01 -3.74
C GLU A 73 -19.71 16.82 -3.08
N LYS A 74 -19.19 15.59 -3.04
CA LYS A 74 -17.81 15.32 -2.58
C LYS A 74 -16.78 15.99 -3.48
N LEU A 75 -16.94 15.92 -4.79
CA LEU A 75 -16.05 16.62 -5.73
C LEU A 75 -16.10 18.13 -5.50
N ALA A 76 -17.30 18.71 -5.35
CA ALA A 76 -17.47 20.12 -5.04
C ALA A 76 -16.81 20.50 -3.69
N PHE A 77 -16.82 19.60 -2.71
CA PHE A 77 -16.14 19.81 -1.44
C PHE A 77 -14.62 19.82 -1.59
N PHE A 78 -14.05 18.89 -2.36
CA PHE A 78 -12.62 18.88 -2.64
C PHE A 78 -12.16 20.12 -3.40
N GLN A 79 -12.95 20.60 -4.37
CA GLN A 79 -12.68 21.85 -5.07
C GLN A 79 -12.71 23.05 -4.12
N LEU A 80 -13.67 23.09 -3.18
CA LEU A 80 -13.71 24.11 -2.14
C LEU A 80 -12.48 24.05 -1.22
N LEU A 81 -12.03 22.86 -0.82
CA LEU A 81 -10.80 22.73 -0.01
C LEU A 81 -9.56 23.17 -0.78
N ALA A 82 -9.47 22.85 -2.07
CA ALA A 82 -8.34 23.22 -2.91
C ALA A 82 -8.26 24.73 -3.11
N ASN A 83 -9.40 25.39 -3.34
CA ASN A 83 -9.47 26.81 -3.71
C ASN A 83 -9.60 27.73 -2.50
N ASP A 84 -10.60 27.51 -1.64
CA ASP A 84 -10.99 28.47 -0.60
C ASP A 84 -10.17 28.31 0.69
N TYR A 85 -9.53 27.15 0.84
CA TYR A 85 -8.66 26.80 1.98
C TYR A 85 -7.18 26.66 1.55
N ALA A 86 -6.79 27.32 0.45
CA ALA A 86 -5.38 27.48 0.08
C ALA A 86 -4.64 28.43 1.05
N ALA A 87 -3.33 28.55 0.86
CA ALA A 87 -2.54 29.60 1.49
C ALA A 87 -2.85 30.95 0.81
N GLU A 88 -2.89 32.04 1.58
CA GLU A 88 -3.25 33.36 1.08
C GLU A 88 -2.03 34.02 0.38
N PRO A 89 -2.09 34.31 -0.93
CA PRO A 89 -0.95 34.86 -1.67
C PRO A 89 -0.42 36.18 -1.08
N ALA A 90 -1.31 37.05 -0.59
CA ALA A 90 -0.93 38.32 0.01
C ALA A 90 -0.05 38.12 1.26
N ASP A 91 -0.39 37.14 2.11
CA ASP A 91 0.37 36.83 3.32
C ASP A 91 1.74 36.24 2.98
N ILE A 92 1.82 35.37 1.96
CA ILE A 92 3.09 34.81 1.47
C ILE A 92 3.99 35.93 0.93
N HIS A 93 3.46 36.83 0.10
CA HIS A 93 4.24 37.94 -0.46
C HIS A 93 4.78 38.88 0.62
N SER A 94 3.94 39.19 1.62
CA SER A 94 4.35 40.01 2.76
C SER A 94 5.45 39.33 3.58
N ALA A 95 5.28 38.05 3.91
CA ALA A 95 6.26 37.30 4.69
C ALA A 95 7.60 37.12 3.94
N TYR A 96 7.55 36.89 2.62
CA TYR A 96 8.74 36.78 1.79
C TYR A 96 9.52 38.10 1.70
N ALA A 97 8.83 39.24 1.62
CA ALA A 97 9.49 40.54 1.62
C ALA A 97 10.33 40.74 2.89
N VAL A 98 9.80 40.37 4.06
CA VAL A 98 10.51 40.42 5.34
C VAL A 98 11.69 39.45 5.37
N TYR A 99 11.51 38.20 4.90
CA TYR A 99 12.59 37.23 4.83
C TYR A 99 13.73 37.69 3.92
N ARG A 100 13.42 38.30 2.77
CA ARG A 100 14.43 38.82 1.83
C ARG A 100 15.28 39.95 2.43
N GLU A 101 14.77 40.68 3.42
CA GLU A 101 15.51 41.76 4.09
C GLU A 101 16.40 41.26 5.22
N HIS A 102 15.97 40.23 5.95
CA HIS A 102 16.64 39.77 7.18
C HIS A 102 17.41 38.45 7.02
N GLU A 103 16.89 37.52 6.21
CA GLU A 103 17.43 36.17 5.97
C GLU A 103 17.80 35.40 7.26
N ASP A 104 16.99 35.58 8.31
CA ASP A 104 17.19 34.95 9.62
C ASP A 104 16.10 33.91 9.94
N ASN A 105 16.31 33.11 10.99
CA ASN A 105 15.36 32.07 11.38
C ASN A 105 13.98 32.62 11.79
N ALA A 106 13.91 33.83 12.37
CA ALA A 106 12.65 34.42 12.80
C ALA A 106 11.78 34.86 11.62
N SER A 107 12.40 35.42 10.57
CA SER A 107 11.72 35.75 9.32
C SER A 107 11.41 34.51 8.48
N LEU A 108 12.26 33.49 8.50
CA LEU A 108 12.00 32.19 7.87
C LEU A 108 10.78 31.50 8.48
N GLU A 109 10.65 31.49 9.81
CA GLU A 109 9.50 30.91 10.50
C GLU A 109 8.18 31.58 10.07
N LYS A 110 8.17 32.91 9.95
CA LYS A 110 7.00 33.66 9.45
C LYS A 110 6.63 33.26 8.02
N LEU A 111 7.62 33.15 7.14
CA LEU A 111 7.41 32.71 5.77
C LEU A 111 6.89 31.27 5.71
N PHE A 112 7.48 30.36 6.50
CA PHE A 112 7.04 28.97 6.58
C PHE A 112 5.56 28.87 6.99
N ASN A 113 5.16 29.58 8.03
CA ASN A 113 3.77 29.60 8.51
C ASN A 113 2.80 30.21 7.49
N ALA A 114 3.22 31.24 6.74
CA ALA A 114 2.39 31.86 5.69
C ALA A 114 2.18 30.95 4.47
N CYS A 115 3.16 30.09 4.17
CA CYS A 115 3.10 29.15 3.05
C CYS A 115 2.21 27.93 3.34
N GLU A 116 1.87 27.65 4.61
CA GLU A 116 1.05 26.50 4.96
C GLU A 116 -0.42 26.71 4.51
N PRO A 117 -0.97 25.84 3.65
CA PRO A 117 -2.36 25.95 3.23
C PRO A 117 -3.33 25.79 4.40
N ARG A 118 -4.36 26.64 4.47
CA ARG A 118 -5.40 26.59 5.52
C ARG A 118 -6.09 25.23 5.62
N ARG A 119 -6.16 24.47 4.53
CA ARG A 119 -6.68 23.10 4.47
C ARG A 119 -5.89 22.12 5.33
N GLN A 120 -4.57 22.27 5.52
CA GLN A 120 -3.84 21.42 6.47
C GLN A 120 -4.32 21.63 7.91
N THR A 121 -4.56 22.89 8.29
CA THR A 121 -5.13 23.22 9.60
C THR A 121 -6.55 22.67 9.75
N LEU A 122 -7.39 22.79 8.73
CA LEU A 122 -8.73 22.21 8.75
C LEU A 122 -8.68 20.69 8.92
N LEU A 123 -7.84 19.98 8.16
CA LEU A 123 -7.68 18.53 8.28
C LEU A 123 -7.20 18.12 9.68
N ARG A 124 -6.25 18.85 10.27
CA ARG A 124 -5.85 18.64 11.68
C ARG A 124 -7.00 18.84 12.65
N ARG A 125 -7.86 19.84 12.43
CA ARG A 125 -9.03 20.11 13.29
C ARG A 125 -10.14 19.08 13.11
N LEU A 126 -10.37 18.59 11.89
CA LEU A 126 -11.28 17.47 11.63
C LEU A 126 -10.81 16.20 12.37
N ASN A 127 -9.50 16.03 12.53
CA ASN A 127 -8.91 14.90 13.25
C ASN A 127 -9.05 14.98 14.79
N LEU A 128 -9.65 16.04 15.35
CA LEU A 128 -9.84 16.18 16.81
C LEU A 128 -10.94 15.25 17.36
N CYS A 129 -11.89 14.83 16.52
CA CYS A 129 -12.98 13.98 16.98
C CYS A 129 -12.59 12.50 17.05
N PRO A 130 -13.19 11.72 17.97
CA PRO A 130 -12.99 10.27 18.01
C PRO A 130 -13.35 9.62 16.67
N GLY A 131 -12.45 8.80 16.13
CA GLY A 131 -12.61 8.17 14.81
C GLY A 131 -12.28 9.07 13.61
N GLY A 132 -11.97 10.36 13.84
CA GLY A 132 -11.71 11.33 12.78
C GLY A 132 -10.57 10.93 11.84
N THR A 133 -9.54 10.25 12.36
CA THR A 133 -8.42 9.78 11.53
C THR A 133 -8.89 8.81 10.45
N PHE A 134 -9.74 7.84 10.82
CA PHE A 134 -10.26 6.86 9.88
C PHE A 134 -11.25 7.49 8.88
N ASP A 135 -12.09 8.43 9.34
CA ASP A 135 -12.96 9.21 8.46
C ASP A 135 -12.16 10.01 7.42
N LEU A 136 -11.03 10.60 7.81
CA LEU A 136 -10.14 11.30 6.89
C LEU A 136 -9.45 10.34 5.91
N VAL A 137 -9.10 9.12 6.33
CA VAL A 137 -8.59 8.08 5.41
C VAL A 137 -9.64 7.75 4.35
N ASN A 138 -10.91 7.58 4.75
CA ASN A 138 -12.00 7.35 3.80
C ASN A 138 -12.23 8.56 2.87
N MET A 139 -12.17 9.78 3.41
CA MET A 139 -12.25 11.02 2.63
C MET A 139 -11.15 11.10 1.58
N ARG A 140 -9.90 10.75 1.93
CA ARG A 140 -8.81 10.71 0.95
C ARG A 140 -9.01 9.57 -0.07
N ALA A 141 -9.56 8.43 0.33
CA ALA A 141 -9.90 7.36 -0.62
C ALA A 141 -10.88 7.84 -1.69
N ASP A 142 -11.86 8.67 -1.31
CA ASP A 142 -12.78 9.31 -2.25
C ASP A 142 -12.07 10.35 -3.13
N LEU A 143 -11.19 11.18 -2.56
CA LEU A 143 -10.36 12.13 -3.33
C LEU A 143 -9.53 11.42 -4.42
N LEU A 144 -8.92 10.29 -4.10
CA LEU A 144 -8.11 9.52 -5.05
C LEU A 144 -8.92 9.01 -6.25
N LYS A 145 -10.22 8.77 -6.10
CA LYS A 145 -11.12 8.40 -7.21
C LYS A 145 -11.35 9.59 -8.15
N CYS A 146 -11.46 10.80 -7.60
CA CYS A 146 -11.68 12.04 -8.35
C CYS A 146 -10.44 12.51 -9.13
N LEU A 147 -9.21 12.21 -8.66
CA LEU A 147 -7.96 12.72 -9.26
C LEU A 147 -7.78 12.45 -10.76
N ARG A 148 -8.35 11.36 -11.28
CA ARG A 148 -8.25 11.05 -12.71
C ARG A 148 -9.01 12.06 -13.57
N GLN A 149 -10.14 12.58 -13.06
CA GLN A 149 -11.00 13.54 -13.75
C GLN A 149 -10.64 15.00 -13.40
N SER A 150 -10.09 15.22 -12.19
CA SER A 150 -9.68 16.53 -11.67
C SER A 150 -8.22 16.53 -11.19
N PRO A 151 -7.23 16.60 -12.10
CA PRO A 151 -5.80 16.61 -11.75
C PRO A 151 -5.35 17.81 -10.89
N GLU A 152 -6.10 18.91 -10.95
CA GLU A 152 -5.89 20.12 -10.13
C GLU A 152 -5.95 19.85 -8.61
N LEU A 153 -6.63 18.77 -8.20
CA LEU A 153 -6.72 18.35 -6.80
C LEU A 153 -5.45 17.68 -6.27
N SER A 154 -4.43 17.48 -7.10
CA SER A 154 -3.14 16.85 -6.69
C SER A 154 -2.43 17.58 -5.56
N ALA A 155 -2.56 18.91 -5.47
CA ALA A 155 -2.03 19.69 -4.35
C ALA A 155 -2.74 19.34 -3.03
N LEU A 156 -4.06 19.13 -3.05
CA LEU A 156 -4.83 18.69 -1.88
C LEU A 156 -4.42 17.27 -1.45
N ASP A 157 -4.26 16.34 -2.39
CA ASP A 157 -3.77 14.97 -2.06
C ASP A 157 -2.38 15.01 -1.41
N SER A 158 -1.51 15.93 -1.86
CA SER A 158 -0.17 16.10 -1.29
C SER A 158 -0.22 16.52 0.19
N ASP A 159 -1.19 17.36 0.58
CA ASP A 159 -1.40 17.74 1.98
C ASP A 159 -1.95 16.59 2.83
N PHE A 160 -2.88 15.79 2.29
CA PHE A 160 -3.31 14.56 2.94
C PHE A 160 -2.14 13.60 3.16
N ALA A 161 -1.31 13.37 2.14
CA ALA A 161 -0.14 12.51 2.23
C ALA A 161 0.87 13.04 3.26
N HIS A 162 1.09 14.36 3.31
CA HIS A 162 1.95 14.99 4.32
C HIS A 162 1.46 14.70 5.74
N LEU A 163 0.18 14.95 6.02
CA LEU A 163 -0.42 14.71 7.33
C LEU A 163 -0.42 13.22 7.69
N PHE A 164 -0.78 12.34 6.76
CA PHE A 164 -0.83 10.90 7.01
C PHE A 164 0.55 10.29 7.24
N ASN A 165 1.61 10.76 6.56
CA ASN A 165 2.97 10.32 6.86
C ASN A 165 3.39 10.67 8.30
N SER A 166 2.86 11.75 8.87
CA SER A 166 3.09 12.12 10.27
C SER A 166 2.22 11.32 11.24
N TRP A 167 0.93 11.14 10.93
CA TRP A 167 -0.04 10.47 11.80
C TRP A 167 0.13 8.95 11.85
N PHE A 168 0.48 8.32 10.73
CA PHE A 168 0.72 6.88 10.62
C PHE A 168 2.21 6.54 10.76
N ASN A 169 2.85 7.14 11.76
CA ASN A 169 4.25 6.87 12.04
C ASN A 169 4.44 5.40 12.41
N ARG A 170 5.43 4.76 11.78
CA ARG A 170 5.89 3.40 12.06
C ARG A 170 6.00 3.07 13.56
N GLY A 171 6.45 4.02 14.38
CA GLY A 171 6.66 3.79 15.82
C GLY A 171 5.40 3.36 16.58
N PHE A 172 4.21 3.59 16.03
CA PHE A 172 2.92 3.21 16.63
C PHE A 172 2.24 2.04 15.91
N LEU A 173 2.85 1.48 14.86
CA LEU A 173 2.30 0.29 14.21
C LEU A 173 2.51 -0.91 15.11
N MET A 174 1.42 -1.62 15.39
CA MET A 174 1.40 -2.82 16.21
C MET A 174 1.20 -4.03 15.29
N LEU A 175 2.14 -4.97 15.33
CA LEU A 175 2.02 -6.26 14.67
C LEU A 175 1.24 -7.20 15.57
N GLU A 176 0.16 -7.79 15.05
CA GLU A 176 -0.63 -8.82 15.73
C GLU A 176 -0.76 -10.06 14.85
N SER A 177 -0.79 -11.23 15.47
CA SER A 177 -1.12 -12.49 14.80
C SER A 177 -2.64 -12.57 14.62
N ILE A 178 -3.08 -13.00 13.44
CA ILE A 178 -4.48 -13.22 13.09
C ILE A 178 -4.69 -14.72 12.91
N ASP A 179 -5.63 -15.25 13.69
CA ASP A 179 -5.99 -16.66 13.73
C ASP A 179 -7.52 -16.83 13.79
N TRP A 180 -8.00 -18.07 13.87
CA TRP A 180 -9.43 -18.34 13.97
C TRP A 180 -10.09 -17.91 15.31
N ASN A 181 -9.29 -17.57 16.32
CA ASN A 181 -9.75 -17.05 17.61
C ASN A 181 -9.89 -15.51 17.60
N THR A 182 -9.40 -14.85 16.56
CA THR A 182 -9.49 -13.40 16.38
C THR A 182 -10.95 -12.97 16.27
N PRO A 183 -11.36 -11.82 16.84
CA PRO A 183 -12.75 -11.37 16.81
C PRO A 183 -13.33 -11.34 15.38
N ALA A 184 -14.54 -11.90 15.21
CA ALA A 184 -15.20 -11.99 13.90
C ALA A 184 -15.30 -10.64 13.17
N ALA A 185 -15.48 -9.53 13.91
CA ALA A 185 -15.51 -8.19 13.33
C ALA A 185 -14.19 -7.75 12.67
N VAL A 186 -13.04 -8.32 13.06
CA VAL A 186 -11.75 -8.10 12.39
C VAL A 186 -11.61 -9.05 11.20
N LEU A 187 -12.00 -10.32 11.38
CA LEU A 187 -11.95 -11.34 10.33
C LEU A 187 -12.82 -10.95 9.10
N GLU A 188 -14.00 -10.39 9.32
CA GLU A 188 -14.87 -9.88 8.26
C GLU A 188 -14.19 -8.76 7.44
N LYS A 189 -13.36 -7.94 8.09
CA LYS A 189 -12.57 -6.91 7.41
C LYS A 189 -11.46 -7.51 6.56
N ILE A 190 -10.80 -8.57 7.04
CA ILE A 190 -9.79 -9.29 6.25
C ILE A 190 -10.40 -9.85 4.96
N ILE A 191 -11.58 -10.48 5.04
CA ILE A 191 -12.33 -10.94 3.85
C ILE A 191 -12.55 -9.78 2.87
N ARG A 192 -13.07 -8.65 3.39
CA ARG A 192 -13.39 -7.46 2.57
C ARG A 192 -12.15 -6.81 1.92
N TYR A 193 -10.99 -6.91 2.55
CA TYR A 193 -9.79 -6.16 2.16
C TYR A 193 -8.77 -6.96 1.36
N GLU A 194 -9.00 -8.25 1.15
CA GLU A 194 -8.07 -9.09 0.40
C GLU A 194 -7.98 -8.68 -1.08
N ALA A 195 -6.80 -8.20 -1.47
CA ALA A 195 -6.57 -7.53 -2.75
C ALA A 195 -5.73 -8.36 -3.73
N VAL A 196 -5.08 -9.43 -3.29
CA VAL A 196 -4.22 -10.30 -4.11
C VAL A 196 -5.02 -11.51 -4.60
N HIS A 197 -5.55 -12.31 -3.67
CA HIS A 197 -6.30 -13.54 -3.90
C HIS A 197 -7.64 -13.49 -3.17
N GLU A 198 -8.67 -13.01 -3.86
CA GLU A 198 -10.03 -12.80 -3.32
C GLU A 198 -10.48 -13.94 -2.39
N ILE A 199 -10.98 -13.58 -1.21
CA ILE A 199 -11.55 -14.54 -0.25
C ILE A 199 -13.05 -14.58 -0.46
N GLY A 200 -13.55 -15.68 -1.01
CA GLY A 200 -14.95 -15.78 -1.43
C GLY A 200 -15.95 -15.86 -0.27
N ASP A 201 -15.57 -16.50 0.83
CA ASP A 201 -16.44 -16.73 1.98
C ASP A 201 -15.66 -17.02 3.28
N TRP A 202 -16.39 -17.21 4.37
CA TRP A 202 -15.83 -17.58 5.69
C TRP A 202 -15.11 -18.93 5.68
N HIS A 203 -15.52 -19.85 4.81
CA HIS A 203 -14.87 -21.15 4.72
C HIS A 203 -13.49 -21.01 4.06
N ASP A 204 -13.36 -20.15 3.05
CA ASP A 204 -12.08 -19.78 2.45
C ASP A 204 -11.18 -19.05 3.43
N LEU A 205 -11.71 -18.09 4.19
CA LEU A 205 -10.93 -17.45 5.26
C LEU A 205 -10.39 -18.49 6.26
N ARG A 206 -11.26 -19.41 6.73
CA ARG A 206 -10.86 -20.44 7.69
C ARG A 206 -9.71 -21.28 7.16
N ARG A 207 -9.73 -21.67 5.88
CA ARG A 207 -8.64 -22.47 5.28
C ARG A 207 -7.30 -21.76 5.25
N ARG A 208 -7.30 -20.43 5.28
CA ARG A 208 -6.08 -19.61 5.26
C ARG A 208 -5.58 -19.25 6.67
N LEU A 209 -6.35 -19.55 7.71
CA LEU A 209 -6.05 -19.15 9.10
C LEU A 209 -6.00 -20.31 10.10
N ASP A 210 -6.82 -21.35 9.92
CA ASP A 210 -7.01 -22.46 10.86
C ASP A 210 -5.91 -23.54 10.78
N PRO A 211 -5.38 -23.91 9.59
CA PRO A 211 -4.31 -24.90 9.51
C PRO A 211 -3.01 -24.42 10.18
N ASP A 212 -2.28 -25.35 10.80
CA ASP A 212 -0.99 -25.08 11.47
C ASP A 212 0.09 -24.67 10.46
N ASP A 213 -0.03 -25.05 9.19
CA ASP A 213 0.87 -24.63 8.11
C ASP A 213 0.53 -23.25 7.51
N ARG A 214 -0.43 -22.52 8.12
CA ARG A 214 -0.80 -21.16 7.75
C ARG A 214 -0.54 -20.20 8.90
N ARG A 215 -0.10 -18.99 8.55
CA ARG A 215 0.07 -17.88 9.49
C ARG A 215 -0.46 -16.61 8.84
N CYS A 216 -1.16 -15.79 9.61
CA CYS A 216 -1.57 -14.47 9.18
C CYS A 216 -1.18 -13.44 10.22
N TYR A 217 -0.80 -12.26 9.74
CA TYR A 217 -0.41 -11.14 10.58
C TYR A 217 -1.06 -9.87 10.07
N ALA A 218 -1.42 -8.97 10.98
CA ALA A 218 -1.91 -7.65 10.61
C ALA A 218 -1.20 -6.54 11.39
N PHE A 219 -1.06 -5.40 10.73
CA PHE A 219 -0.56 -4.16 11.31
C PHE A 219 -1.74 -3.26 11.66
N PHE A 220 -1.83 -2.88 12.93
CA PHE A 220 -2.83 -1.97 13.47
C PHE A 220 -2.20 -0.65 13.88
N HIS A 221 -3.01 0.40 13.92
CA HIS A 221 -2.61 1.70 14.43
C HIS A 221 -3.61 2.20 15.49
N PRO A 222 -3.15 2.77 16.61
CA PRO A 222 -4.02 3.28 17.68
C PRO A 222 -5.14 4.21 17.19
N ALA A 223 -4.85 5.04 16.19
CA ALA A 223 -5.80 6.01 15.66
C ALA A 223 -6.93 5.41 14.82
N THR A 224 -6.80 4.16 14.38
CA THR A 224 -7.81 3.46 13.56
C THR A 224 -8.50 2.31 14.31
N GLY A 225 -8.12 2.06 15.57
CA GLY A 225 -8.74 1.01 16.39
C GLY A 225 -8.57 -0.38 15.79
N ASP A 226 -9.67 -1.14 15.73
CA ASP A 226 -9.71 -2.53 15.22
C ASP A 226 -9.67 -2.61 13.68
N GLU A 227 -9.16 -1.59 12.99
CA GLU A 227 -9.00 -1.55 11.53
C GLU A 227 -7.60 -2.01 11.14
N PRO A 228 -7.46 -3.17 10.47
CA PRO A 228 -6.17 -3.57 9.93
C PRO A 228 -5.77 -2.59 8.83
N LEU A 229 -4.51 -2.15 8.85
CA LEU A 229 -3.96 -1.27 7.82
C LEU A 229 -3.29 -2.08 6.72
N ILE A 230 -2.52 -3.08 7.13
CA ILE A 230 -1.86 -4.04 6.26
C ILE A 230 -2.07 -5.41 6.89
N PHE A 231 -2.36 -6.43 6.09
CA PHE A 231 -2.19 -7.80 6.54
C PHE A 231 -1.33 -8.60 5.58
N VAL A 232 -0.79 -9.69 6.11
CA VAL A 232 0.23 -10.53 5.51
C VAL A 232 -0.18 -11.98 5.74
N GLU A 233 -0.43 -12.70 4.67
CA GLU A 233 -0.70 -14.14 4.71
C GLU A 233 0.56 -14.91 4.34
N VAL A 234 0.82 -15.96 5.11
CA VAL A 234 2.02 -16.78 5.03
C VAL A 234 1.64 -18.25 4.99
N ALA A 235 2.19 -18.97 4.02
CA ALA A 235 2.14 -20.43 3.96
C ALA A 235 3.50 -21.01 4.37
N LEU A 236 3.49 -22.04 5.19
CA LEU A 236 4.66 -22.82 5.55
C LEU A 236 4.78 -23.97 4.54
N CYS A 237 5.96 -24.14 3.95
CA CYS A 237 6.20 -25.08 2.86
C CYS A 237 7.50 -25.85 3.05
N ASP A 238 7.58 -27.03 2.45
CA ASP A 238 8.83 -27.71 2.12
C ASP A 238 9.37 -27.16 0.80
N GLY A 239 10.39 -26.31 0.90
CA GLY A 239 11.01 -25.60 -0.22
C GLY A 239 10.26 -24.36 -0.71
N ILE A 240 10.88 -23.68 -1.68
CA ILE A 240 10.37 -22.43 -2.25
C ILE A 240 9.35 -22.75 -3.36
N PRO A 241 8.05 -22.41 -3.20
CA PRO A 241 7.04 -22.68 -4.21
C PRO A 241 7.14 -21.72 -5.41
N GLY A 242 6.73 -22.22 -6.56
CA GLY A 242 6.70 -21.48 -7.83
C GLY A 242 5.31 -21.38 -8.45
N ASN A 243 4.26 -21.79 -7.75
CA ASN A 243 2.89 -21.75 -8.25
C ASN A 243 1.93 -21.47 -7.08
N VAL A 244 1.04 -20.48 -7.25
CA VAL A 244 0.17 -20.01 -6.18
C VAL A 244 -1.08 -20.85 -6.03
N GLN A 245 -1.55 -21.48 -7.11
CA GLN A 245 -2.67 -22.44 -7.05
C GLN A 245 -2.34 -23.56 -6.06
N ARG A 246 -1.11 -24.08 -6.02
CA ARG A 246 -0.70 -25.08 -5.02
C ARG A 246 -0.79 -24.63 -3.55
N ILE A 247 -0.75 -23.33 -3.29
CA ILE A 247 -0.89 -22.77 -1.93
C ILE A 247 -2.37 -22.60 -1.57
N LEU A 248 -3.16 -22.17 -2.55
CA LEU A 248 -4.58 -21.82 -2.38
C LEU A 248 -5.53 -23.03 -2.50
N GLU A 249 -5.18 -24.01 -3.34
CA GLU A 249 -5.95 -25.23 -3.55
C GLU A 249 -5.78 -26.18 -2.36
N HIS A 250 -6.81 -26.99 -2.13
CA HIS A 250 -6.89 -27.92 -1.02
C HIS A 250 -5.77 -28.97 -1.08
N GLY A 251 -4.70 -28.75 -0.30
CA GLY A 251 -3.66 -29.72 -0.01
C GLY A 251 -3.84 -30.37 1.36
N GLU A 252 -3.15 -31.49 1.58
CA GLU A 252 -2.92 -31.99 2.93
C GLU A 252 -2.09 -30.96 3.69
N GLU A 253 -2.48 -30.72 4.94
CA GLU A 253 -1.75 -29.86 5.86
C GLU A 253 -0.32 -30.40 6.04
N LEU A 254 0.67 -29.54 5.81
CA LEU A 254 2.07 -29.91 6.01
C LEU A 254 2.37 -29.95 7.51
N PRO A 255 2.92 -31.06 8.05
CA PRO A 255 3.43 -31.07 9.41
C PRO A 255 4.49 -29.97 9.60
N LEU A 256 4.36 -29.21 10.69
CA LEU A 256 5.26 -28.07 10.99
C LEU A 256 6.75 -28.45 11.07
N GLU A 257 7.05 -29.71 11.35
CA GLU A 257 8.42 -30.25 11.41
C GLU A 257 9.06 -30.43 10.03
N ASP A 258 8.26 -30.60 8.99
CA ASP A 258 8.71 -30.76 7.61
C ASP A 258 8.87 -29.41 6.89
N ALA A 259 8.30 -28.33 7.44
CA ALA A 259 8.40 -27.00 6.87
C ALA A 259 9.80 -26.38 7.06
N ASP A 260 10.39 -25.90 5.97
CA ASP A 260 11.68 -25.19 5.98
C ASP A 260 11.58 -23.74 5.45
N THR A 261 10.42 -23.39 4.87
CA THR A 261 10.20 -22.15 4.12
C THR A 261 8.91 -21.47 4.55
N ALA A 262 8.98 -20.17 4.88
CA ALA A 262 7.84 -19.29 5.03
C ALA A 262 7.62 -18.48 3.75
N VAL A 263 6.42 -18.59 3.18
CA VAL A 263 6.05 -18.02 1.89
C VAL A 263 4.99 -16.94 2.08
N PHE A 264 5.39 -15.67 1.95
CA PHE A 264 4.47 -14.54 1.93
C PHE A 264 3.74 -14.50 0.57
N TYR A 265 2.55 -15.08 0.50
CA TYR A 265 1.79 -15.20 -0.76
C TYR A 265 0.73 -14.10 -0.92
N SER A 266 0.31 -13.44 0.16
CA SER A 266 -0.54 -12.24 0.10
C SER A 266 -0.06 -11.15 1.05
N ILE A 267 0.00 -9.91 0.56
CA ILE A 267 0.25 -8.71 1.35
C ILE A 267 -0.70 -7.63 0.85
N SER A 268 -1.68 -7.29 1.67
CA SER A 268 -2.80 -6.44 1.29
C SER A 268 -2.79 -5.14 2.10
N ASN A 269 -2.75 -3.99 1.43
CA ASN A 269 -3.06 -2.71 2.06
C ASN A 269 -4.58 -2.54 2.08
N CYS A 270 -5.14 -2.54 3.29
CA CYS A 270 -6.58 -2.55 3.52
C CYS A 270 -7.24 -1.20 3.21
N GLN A 271 -6.46 -0.12 3.25
CA GLN A 271 -6.99 1.23 3.26
C GLN A 271 -6.58 1.97 1.99
N ALA A 272 -7.50 2.10 1.04
CA ALA A 272 -7.26 2.81 -0.22
C ALA A 272 -6.78 4.25 0.00
N GLY A 273 -7.28 4.92 1.05
CA GLY A 273 -6.82 6.25 1.45
C GLY A 273 -5.41 6.30 2.01
N LEU A 274 -4.76 5.17 2.30
CA LEU A 274 -3.36 5.12 2.70
C LEU A 274 -2.44 4.75 1.54
N LYS A 275 -2.95 4.74 0.30
CA LYS A 275 -2.13 4.55 -0.89
C LYS A 275 -1.01 5.61 -0.94
N GLY A 276 0.23 5.14 -1.03
CA GLY A 276 1.42 5.99 -1.08
C GLY A 276 1.89 6.54 0.27
N VAL A 277 1.17 6.28 1.37
CA VAL A 277 1.64 6.59 2.73
C VAL A 277 2.65 5.52 3.13
N SER A 278 3.82 5.95 3.59
CA SER A 278 4.84 5.01 4.05
C SER A 278 4.59 4.66 5.51
N PHE A 279 4.46 3.37 5.79
CA PHE A 279 4.45 2.81 7.14
C PHE A 279 5.86 2.51 7.67
N GLY A 280 6.86 3.13 7.04
CA GLY A 280 8.27 2.80 7.17
C GLY A 280 8.66 1.56 6.37
N ASN A 281 9.97 1.43 6.16
CA ASN A 281 10.58 0.22 5.60
C ASN A 281 10.79 -0.78 6.74
N PHE A 282 10.86 -2.08 6.42
CA PHE A 282 11.01 -3.20 7.38
C PHE A 282 9.71 -3.72 8.02
N LEU A 283 8.57 -3.57 7.36
CA LEU A 283 7.33 -4.26 7.78
C LEU A 283 7.54 -5.77 7.76
N ILE A 284 8.03 -6.30 6.63
CA ILE A 284 8.25 -7.74 6.46
C ILE A 284 9.36 -8.25 7.37
N LYS A 285 10.37 -7.43 7.68
CA LYS A 285 11.40 -7.78 8.67
C LYS A 285 10.80 -8.15 10.03
N GLN A 286 9.76 -7.42 10.49
CA GLN A 286 9.11 -7.71 11.77
C GLN A 286 8.41 -9.08 11.72
N VAL A 287 7.67 -9.36 10.64
CA VAL A 287 7.01 -10.65 10.46
C VAL A 287 8.02 -11.80 10.37
N VAL A 288 9.11 -11.61 9.62
CA VAL A 288 10.22 -12.58 9.53
C VAL A 288 10.86 -12.83 10.90
N GLN A 289 11.06 -11.79 11.70
CA GLN A 289 11.63 -11.92 13.05
C GLN A 289 10.68 -12.64 14.01
N GLU A 290 9.37 -12.41 13.90
CA GLU A 290 8.36 -13.11 14.69
C GLU A 290 8.33 -14.59 14.32
N LEU A 291 8.19 -14.92 13.03
CA LEU A 291 8.23 -16.28 12.52
C LEU A 291 9.52 -17.00 12.87
N SER A 292 10.68 -16.34 12.75
CA SER A 292 11.97 -16.94 13.09
C SER A 292 12.12 -17.24 14.58
N ARG A 293 11.41 -16.51 15.44
CA ARG A 293 11.40 -16.75 16.89
C ARG A 293 10.45 -17.89 17.25
N GLU A 294 9.28 -17.92 16.63
CA GLU A 294 8.25 -18.95 16.84
C GLU A 294 8.67 -20.30 16.26
N LEU A 295 9.22 -20.30 15.04
CA LEU A 295 9.54 -21.48 14.23
C LEU A 295 11.01 -21.47 13.80
N PRO A 296 11.96 -21.79 14.69
CA PRO A 296 13.40 -21.74 14.39
C PRO A 296 13.86 -22.68 13.26
N GLN A 297 13.05 -23.69 12.90
CA GLN A 297 13.32 -24.59 11.80
C GLN A 297 13.20 -23.92 10.42
N ILE A 298 12.37 -22.88 10.30
CA ILE A 298 12.19 -22.13 9.06
C ILE A 298 13.47 -21.35 8.73
N LYS A 299 14.09 -21.66 7.58
CA LYS A 299 15.34 -21.04 7.13
C LYS A 299 15.14 -20.09 5.96
N ASN A 300 14.13 -20.34 5.14
CA ASN A 300 13.86 -19.56 3.95
C ASN A 300 12.65 -18.66 4.18
N PHE A 301 12.82 -17.36 3.90
CA PHE A 301 11.73 -16.38 3.97
C PHE A 301 11.58 -15.77 2.57
N VAL A 302 10.56 -16.21 1.85
CA VAL A 302 10.34 -15.85 0.45
C VAL A 302 8.95 -15.33 0.26
N THR A 303 8.74 -14.53 -0.77
CA THR A 303 7.38 -14.18 -1.21
C THR A 303 6.99 -15.04 -2.40
N LEU A 304 5.71 -15.08 -2.74
CA LEU A 304 5.26 -15.45 -4.08
C LEU A 304 4.38 -14.31 -4.57
N SER A 305 5.01 -13.33 -5.23
CA SER A 305 4.42 -12.02 -5.49
C SER A 305 3.96 -11.87 -6.95
N PRO A 306 2.83 -11.17 -7.20
CA PRO A 306 2.38 -10.85 -8.55
C PRO A 306 3.27 -9.79 -9.20
N VAL A 307 3.19 -9.66 -10.53
CA VAL A 307 3.96 -8.68 -11.32
C VAL A 307 3.02 -7.72 -12.08
N PRO A 308 2.20 -6.91 -11.38
CA PRO A 308 1.22 -6.05 -12.04
C PRO A 308 1.87 -5.02 -12.96
N GLY A 309 1.30 -4.82 -14.14
CA GLY A 309 1.79 -3.89 -15.16
C GLY A 309 2.90 -4.45 -16.05
N PHE A 310 3.23 -5.74 -15.93
CA PHE A 310 4.15 -6.39 -16.86
C PHE A 310 3.50 -6.62 -18.23
N ALA A 311 2.23 -7.05 -18.27
CA ALA A 311 1.50 -7.23 -19.53
C ALA A 311 1.41 -5.90 -20.30
N ASP A 312 0.93 -4.83 -19.65
CA ASP A 312 0.84 -3.49 -20.24
C ASP A 312 2.19 -2.98 -20.78
N TRP A 313 3.28 -3.23 -20.02
CA TRP A 313 4.61 -2.86 -20.46
C TRP A 313 5.07 -3.69 -21.67
N LEU A 314 4.81 -4.99 -21.66
CA LEU A 314 5.24 -5.90 -22.72
C LEU A 314 4.49 -5.62 -24.02
N ASP A 315 3.21 -5.24 -23.93
CA ASP A 315 2.40 -4.78 -25.06
C ASP A 315 2.97 -3.52 -25.74
N GLU A 316 3.54 -2.60 -24.96
CA GLU A 316 4.24 -1.45 -25.52
C GLU A 316 5.61 -1.86 -26.07
N ALA A 317 6.38 -2.63 -25.30
CA ALA A 317 7.74 -3.04 -25.64
C ALA A 317 7.80 -3.87 -26.94
N ARG A 318 6.81 -4.73 -27.19
CA ARG A 318 6.76 -5.57 -28.40
C ARG A 318 6.50 -4.81 -29.70
N LYS A 319 6.15 -3.52 -29.65
CA LYS A 319 6.08 -2.65 -30.84
C LYS A 319 7.47 -2.30 -31.37
N GLU A 320 8.48 -2.34 -30.51
CA GLU A 320 9.87 -2.02 -30.83
C GLU A 320 10.77 -3.26 -30.79
N ALA A 321 10.41 -4.28 -30.02
CA ALA A 321 11.13 -5.53 -29.91
C ALA A 321 10.81 -6.51 -31.05
N THR A 322 11.80 -7.28 -31.50
CA THR A 322 11.58 -8.42 -32.39
C THR A 322 11.36 -9.68 -31.56
N LEU A 323 10.11 -10.13 -31.45
CA LEU A 323 9.74 -11.34 -30.71
C LEU A 323 9.57 -12.55 -31.62
N SER A 324 9.75 -13.77 -31.09
CA SER A 324 9.39 -14.98 -31.82
C SER A 324 7.87 -15.06 -32.09
N GLU A 325 7.50 -15.71 -33.21
CA GLU A 325 6.09 -15.91 -33.59
C GLU A 325 5.33 -16.69 -32.51
N GLU A 326 5.97 -17.71 -31.92
CA GLU A 326 5.40 -18.52 -30.84
C GLU A 326 5.11 -17.69 -29.60
N LEU A 327 6.06 -16.85 -29.16
CA LEU A 327 5.83 -15.98 -28.01
C LEU A 327 4.73 -14.95 -28.31
N THR A 328 4.74 -14.37 -29.51
CA THR A 328 3.71 -13.39 -29.92
C THR A 328 2.31 -14.01 -29.86
N ALA A 329 2.13 -15.21 -30.43
CA ALA A 329 0.86 -15.93 -30.37
C ALA A 329 0.42 -16.23 -28.93
N TYR A 330 1.36 -16.63 -28.08
CA TYR A 330 1.06 -16.86 -26.66
C TYR A 330 0.58 -15.59 -25.94
N LEU A 331 1.23 -14.45 -26.17
CA LEU A 331 0.85 -13.19 -25.51
C LEU A 331 -0.55 -12.72 -25.89
N ASP A 332 -1.02 -13.07 -27.09
CA ASP A 332 -2.33 -12.68 -27.61
C ASP A 332 -3.47 -13.61 -27.16
N THR A 333 -3.22 -14.92 -27.01
CA THR A 333 -4.29 -15.91 -26.73
C THR A 333 -4.19 -16.60 -25.37
N HIS A 334 -3.00 -16.68 -24.78
CA HIS A 334 -2.67 -17.47 -23.57
C HIS A 334 -3.02 -18.97 -23.65
N GLU A 335 -3.38 -19.48 -24.83
CA GLU A 335 -3.86 -20.86 -25.04
C GLU A 335 -2.76 -21.91 -24.86
N SER A 336 -1.51 -21.57 -25.20
CA SER A 336 -0.38 -22.48 -25.04
C SER A 336 -0.02 -22.65 -23.56
N GLU A 337 -0.15 -23.86 -23.04
CA GLU A 337 0.28 -24.22 -21.67
C GLU A 337 1.81 -24.28 -21.55
N GLU A 338 2.49 -24.60 -22.64
CA GLU A 338 3.94 -24.68 -22.73
C GLU A 338 4.47 -23.84 -23.89
N LEU A 339 5.68 -23.32 -23.69
CA LEU A 339 6.47 -22.66 -24.73
C LEU A 339 7.69 -23.52 -25.04
N SER A 340 8.17 -23.46 -26.28
CA SER A 340 9.47 -24.00 -26.64
C SER A 340 10.56 -23.43 -25.74
N SER A 341 11.65 -24.18 -25.58
CA SER A 341 12.79 -23.73 -24.76
C SER A 341 13.35 -22.37 -25.20
N SER A 342 13.22 -22.00 -26.48
CA SER A 342 13.58 -20.68 -27.00
C SER A 342 12.61 -19.58 -26.58
N ALA A 343 11.30 -19.76 -26.82
CA ALA A 343 10.28 -18.77 -26.49
C ALA A 343 10.15 -18.57 -24.97
N HIS A 344 10.30 -19.64 -24.19
CA HIS A 344 10.37 -19.54 -22.73
C HIS A 344 11.57 -18.69 -22.27
N LYS A 345 12.77 -18.92 -22.82
CA LYS A 345 13.96 -18.11 -22.49
C LYS A 345 13.77 -16.64 -22.86
N GLU A 346 13.15 -16.38 -24.00
CA GLU A 346 12.81 -15.05 -24.46
C GLU A 346 11.88 -14.33 -23.48
N PHE A 347 10.77 -14.96 -23.08
CA PHE A 347 9.87 -14.42 -22.07
C PHE A 347 10.59 -14.10 -20.75
N MET A 348 11.39 -15.05 -20.24
CA MET A 348 12.10 -14.88 -18.97
C MET A 348 13.15 -13.76 -19.01
N ARG A 349 13.78 -13.53 -20.17
CA ARG A 349 14.70 -12.39 -20.38
C ARG A 349 13.97 -11.05 -20.35
N LEU A 350 12.84 -10.94 -21.05
CA LEU A 350 12.01 -9.74 -21.05
C LEU A 350 11.45 -9.43 -19.65
N ALA A 351 10.97 -10.45 -18.94
CA ALA A 351 10.53 -10.33 -17.55
C ALA A 351 11.66 -9.88 -16.61
N SER A 352 12.86 -10.44 -16.77
CA SER A 352 14.04 -10.03 -16.00
C SER A 352 14.41 -8.58 -16.28
N HIS A 353 14.40 -8.15 -17.54
CA HIS A 353 14.68 -6.77 -17.94
C HIS A 353 13.65 -5.79 -17.35
N TYR A 354 12.36 -6.12 -17.41
CA TYR A 354 11.30 -5.33 -16.81
C TYR A 354 11.50 -5.09 -15.31
N LEU A 355 11.82 -6.14 -14.54
CA LEU A 355 11.99 -6.05 -13.10
C LEU A 355 13.29 -5.36 -12.68
N VAL A 356 14.33 -5.47 -13.50
CA VAL A 356 15.69 -5.06 -13.14
C VAL A 356 16.06 -3.68 -13.70
N ASP A 357 15.74 -3.42 -14.97
CA ASP A 357 16.26 -2.26 -15.71
C ASP A 357 15.19 -1.22 -16.03
N VAL A 358 13.92 -1.62 -16.19
CA VAL A 358 12.85 -0.67 -16.54
C VAL A 358 12.46 0.17 -15.32
N LYS A 359 12.65 1.49 -15.42
CA LYS A 359 12.45 2.46 -14.33
C LYS A 359 11.33 3.46 -14.62
N HIS A 360 10.72 3.95 -13.54
CA HIS A 360 9.92 5.17 -13.55
C HIS A 360 10.83 6.40 -13.71
N LYS A 361 10.25 7.58 -14.01
CA LYS A 361 10.98 8.86 -14.13
C LYS A 361 11.79 9.24 -12.88
N SER A 362 11.40 8.72 -11.72
CA SER A 362 12.10 8.89 -10.44
C SER A 362 13.32 7.98 -10.28
N GLY A 363 13.65 7.13 -11.24
CA GLY A 363 14.75 6.17 -11.17
C GLY A 363 14.43 4.86 -10.43
N GLN A 364 13.26 4.76 -9.80
CA GLN A 364 12.79 3.54 -9.13
C GLN A 364 12.29 2.48 -10.14
N PRO A 365 12.33 1.17 -9.81
CA PRO A 365 11.70 0.12 -10.62
C PRO A 365 10.26 0.47 -11.02
N LEU A 366 9.89 0.19 -12.28
CA LEU A 366 8.54 0.51 -12.76
C LEU A 366 7.46 -0.29 -12.01
N ASN A 367 7.72 -1.58 -11.76
CA ASN A 367 6.78 -2.45 -11.06
C ASN A 367 6.59 -2.01 -9.58
N PRO A 368 5.35 -1.76 -9.13
CA PRO A 368 5.09 -1.29 -7.76
C PRO A 368 5.40 -2.34 -6.68
N VAL A 369 5.19 -3.62 -6.98
CA VAL A 369 5.45 -4.73 -6.03
C VAL A 369 6.95 -4.94 -5.83
N ALA A 370 7.74 -4.81 -6.90
CA ALA A 370 9.20 -4.78 -6.83
C ALA A 370 9.69 -3.64 -5.93
N ARG A 371 9.15 -2.41 -6.11
CA ARG A 371 9.51 -1.27 -5.25
C ARG A 371 9.21 -1.55 -3.78
N PHE A 372 8.08 -2.17 -3.48
CA PHE A 372 7.71 -2.53 -2.12
C PHE A 372 8.68 -3.52 -1.48
N HIS A 373 8.97 -4.66 -2.14
CA HIS A 373 9.83 -5.68 -1.54
C HIS A 373 11.31 -5.29 -1.48
N LEU A 374 11.83 -4.65 -2.53
CA LEU A 374 13.20 -4.10 -2.52
C LEU A 374 13.33 -3.01 -1.46
N GLY A 375 12.30 -2.16 -1.31
CA GLY A 375 12.20 -1.18 -0.23
C GLY A 375 12.19 -1.81 1.17
N ASN A 376 11.65 -3.02 1.32
CA ASN A 376 11.71 -3.80 2.56
C ASN A 376 13.00 -4.64 2.72
N GLY A 377 13.99 -4.49 1.82
CA GLY A 377 15.28 -5.16 1.93
C GLY A 377 15.34 -6.56 1.32
N ALA A 378 14.34 -6.95 0.54
CA ALA A 378 14.39 -8.22 -0.17
C ALA A 378 15.35 -8.17 -1.37
N SER A 379 15.76 -9.34 -1.84
CA SER A 379 16.40 -9.50 -3.15
C SER A 379 15.46 -10.22 -4.12
N LEU A 380 15.44 -9.82 -5.39
CA LEU A 380 14.74 -10.52 -6.45
C LEU A 380 15.39 -11.89 -6.68
N HIS A 381 14.71 -12.98 -6.31
CA HIS A 381 15.34 -14.29 -6.15
C HIS A 381 15.03 -15.26 -7.29
N ARG A 382 13.77 -15.38 -7.70
CA ARG A 382 13.35 -16.31 -8.76
C ARG A 382 12.14 -15.76 -9.51
N LEU A 383 12.11 -15.95 -10.82
CA LEU A 383 10.94 -15.70 -11.67
C LEU A 383 10.23 -17.04 -11.90
N ASN A 384 8.91 -17.04 -11.83
CA ASN A 384 8.08 -18.24 -11.94
C ASN A 384 7.10 -18.08 -13.10
N TRP A 385 7.34 -18.83 -14.18
CA TRP A 385 6.48 -18.88 -15.36
C TRP A 385 5.15 -19.56 -15.04
N ARG A 386 4.04 -18.96 -15.50
CA ARG A 386 2.67 -19.47 -15.29
C ARG A 386 2.40 -19.92 -13.85
N ALA A 387 2.91 -19.13 -12.91
CA ALA A 387 2.75 -19.33 -11.48
C ALA A 387 1.38 -18.92 -10.96
N ASP A 388 0.69 -18.01 -11.67
CA ASP A 388 -0.71 -17.68 -11.43
C ASP A 388 -1.52 -17.77 -12.73
N THR A 389 -2.26 -18.86 -12.89
CA THR A 389 -3.12 -19.11 -14.06
C THR A 389 -4.53 -18.54 -13.91
N SER A 390 -4.82 -17.80 -12.83
CA SER A 390 -6.09 -17.09 -12.69
C SER A 390 -6.26 -16.05 -13.80
N SER A 391 -7.52 -15.69 -14.11
CA SER A 391 -7.78 -14.67 -15.13
C SER A 391 -7.10 -13.33 -14.80
N LYS A 392 -6.93 -13.01 -13.51
CA LYS A 392 -6.23 -11.83 -13.03
C LYS A 392 -4.73 -11.93 -13.27
N GLY A 393 -4.10 -13.05 -12.89
CA GLY A 393 -2.66 -13.28 -13.12
C GLY A 393 -2.27 -13.24 -14.59
N LEU A 394 -3.09 -13.86 -15.46
CA LEU A 394 -2.90 -13.83 -16.91
C LEU A 394 -3.02 -12.42 -17.48
N LYS A 395 -4.03 -11.64 -17.07
CA LYS A 395 -4.22 -10.25 -17.51
C LYS A 395 -3.11 -9.31 -17.01
N GLN A 396 -2.61 -9.50 -15.79
CA GLN A 396 -1.63 -8.58 -15.21
C GLN A 396 -0.20 -8.82 -15.69
N ALA A 397 0.16 -10.08 -15.93
CA ALA A 397 1.55 -10.47 -16.15
C ALA A 397 1.74 -11.76 -16.97
N HIS A 398 0.74 -12.20 -17.75
CA HIS A 398 0.76 -13.48 -18.45
C HIS A 398 1.06 -14.66 -17.50
N GLY A 399 0.57 -14.58 -16.27
CA GLY A 399 0.76 -15.59 -15.22
C GLY A 399 2.16 -15.63 -14.60
N LEU A 400 3.04 -14.68 -14.91
CA LEU A 400 4.32 -14.52 -14.22
C LEU A 400 4.12 -14.13 -12.75
N MET A 401 4.78 -14.84 -11.85
CA MET A 401 5.01 -14.41 -10.47
C MET A 401 6.50 -14.44 -10.13
N VAL A 402 6.84 -13.90 -8.98
CA VAL A 402 8.23 -13.72 -8.55
C VAL A 402 8.39 -14.10 -7.09
N ASN A 403 9.45 -14.82 -6.77
CA ASN A 403 9.91 -14.92 -5.39
C ASN A 403 10.90 -13.80 -5.07
N TYR A 404 10.60 -13.00 -4.05
CA TYR A 404 11.57 -12.12 -3.38
C TYR A 404 12.07 -12.82 -2.12
N LEU A 405 13.39 -12.83 -1.89
CA LEU A 405 14.02 -13.47 -0.74
C LEU A 405 14.39 -12.44 0.33
N TYR A 406 13.98 -12.72 1.58
CA TYR A 406 14.32 -11.96 2.78
C TYR A 406 15.39 -12.69 3.58
N GLN A 407 16.65 -12.28 3.43
CA GLN A 407 17.76 -12.82 4.22
C GLN A 407 17.97 -11.93 5.44
N LEU A 408 17.69 -12.42 6.66
CA LEU A 408 17.71 -11.59 7.88
C LEU A 408 19.00 -10.76 8.03
N ASN A 409 20.15 -11.34 7.70
CA ASN A 409 21.46 -10.70 7.79
C ASN A 409 21.80 -9.74 6.64
N ARG A 410 20.96 -9.64 5.61
CA ARG A 410 21.14 -8.74 4.46
C ARG A 410 20.01 -7.75 4.23
N ILE A 411 18.88 -7.88 4.95
CA ILE A 411 17.72 -6.99 4.80
C ILE A 411 18.14 -5.51 4.90
N GLU A 412 18.94 -5.13 5.90
CA GLU A 412 19.39 -3.75 6.07
C GLU A 412 20.32 -3.30 4.94
N GLN A 413 21.31 -4.12 4.57
CA GLN A 413 22.23 -3.82 3.47
C GLN A 413 21.49 -3.63 2.14
N ASN A 414 20.54 -4.51 1.83
CA ASN A 414 19.74 -4.43 0.61
C ASN A 414 18.84 -3.20 0.63
N HIS A 415 18.23 -2.89 1.79
CA HIS A 415 17.43 -1.69 1.98
C HIS A 415 18.24 -0.43 1.69
N GLU A 416 19.43 -0.30 2.28
CA GLU A 416 20.31 0.85 2.06
C GLU A 416 20.72 0.99 0.59
N ALA A 417 21.08 -0.11 -0.07
CA ALA A 417 21.43 -0.09 -1.50
C ALA A 417 20.25 0.39 -2.37
N TYR A 418 19.02 -0.02 -2.04
CA TYR A 418 17.82 0.40 -2.75
C TYR A 418 17.40 1.84 -2.42
N SER A 419 17.50 2.25 -1.15
CA SER A 419 17.13 3.59 -0.68
C SER A 419 18.07 4.66 -1.24
N ALA A 420 19.38 4.40 -1.21
CA ALA A 420 20.39 5.36 -1.68
C ALA A 420 20.46 5.45 -3.21
N ASN A 421 20.45 4.30 -3.89
CA ASN A 421 20.82 4.23 -5.31
C ASN A 421 19.76 3.55 -6.20
N HIS A 422 18.59 3.19 -5.66
CA HIS A 422 17.56 2.40 -6.36
C HIS A 422 18.10 1.10 -6.97
N THR A 423 19.15 0.54 -6.36
CA THR A 423 19.80 -0.68 -6.82
C THR A 423 18.88 -1.87 -6.63
N VAL A 424 18.65 -2.62 -7.71
CA VAL A 424 17.89 -3.87 -7.66
C VAL A 424 18.84 -5.01 -7.31
N VAL A 425 18.84 -5.45 -6.05
CA VAL A 425 19.56 -6.65 -5.63
C VAL A 425 18.80 -7.87 -6.18
N CYS A 426 19.47 -8.69 -6.98
CA CYS A 426 18.86 -9.85 -7.61
C CYS A 426 19.83 -11.04 -7.72
N ALA A 427 19.29 -12.24 -7.97
CA ALA A 427 20.08 -13.41 -8.30
C ALA A 427 20.87 -13.23 -9.62
N SER A 428 22.03 -13.86 -9.72
CA SER A 428 22.98 -13.65 -10.83
C SER A 428 22.45 -14.07 -12.19
N ASP A 429 21.63 -15.11 -12.22
CA ASP A 429 20.95 -15.62 -13.41
C ASP A 429 19.89 -14.63 -13.92
N ILE A 430 19.13 -14.00 -13.03
CA ILE A 430 18.16 -12.93 -13.37
C ILE A 430 18.90 -11.72 -13.94
N ARG A 431 20.00 -11.29 -13.32
CA ARG A 431 20.84 -10.20 -13.85
C ARG A 431 21.36 -10.54 -15.26
N ARG A 432 21.83 -11.77 -15.47
CA ARG A 432 22.31 -12.25 -16.76
C ARG A 432 21.18 -12.27 -17.80
N GLN A 433 19.98 -12.72 -17.43
CA GLN A 433 18.80 -12.73 -18.31
C GLN A 433 18.37 -11.31 -18.70
N ALA A 434 18.36 -10.36 -17.76
CA ALA A 434 18.06 -8.95 -18.02
C ALA A 434 19.04 -8.35 -19.03
N ASN A 435 20.35 -8.55 -18.82
CA ASN A 435 21.38 -8.08 -19.77
C ASN A 435 21.21 -8.70 -21.16
N GLN A 436 20.77 -9.96 -21.25
CA GLN A 436 20.54 -10.64 -22.53
C GLN A 436 19.27 -10.16 -23.25
N ALA A 437 18.40 -9.38 -22.61
CA ALA A 437 17.18 -8.88 -23.25
C ALA A 437 17.47 -7.80 -24.30
N SER A 438 18.63 -7.13 -24.25
CA SER A 438 18.98 -6.07 -25.21
C SER A 438 18.92 -6.56 -26.67
N GLN A 439 19.25 -7.83 -26.91
CA GLN A 439 19.20 -8.46 -28.24
C GLN A 439 17.82 -8.37 -28.92
N TYR A 440 16.74 -8.21 -28.15
CA TYR A 440 15.38 -8.11 -28.69
C TYR A 440 15.03 -6.69 -29.14
N PHE A 441 15.74 -5.69 -28.61
CA PHE A 441 15.53 -4.27 -28.91
C PHE A 441 16.55 -3.72 -29.92
N GLU A 442 17.65 -4.43 -30.17
CA GLU A 442 18.74 -4.04 -31.07
C GLU A 442 18.49 -4.39 -32.55
N THR A 443 17.40 -3.90 -33.17
CA THR A 443 17.19 -4.05 -34.63
C THR A 443 16.43 -2.87 -35.27
N LYS A 444 16.96 -1.64 -35.13
CA LYS A 444 16.71 -0.54 -36.08
C LYS A 444 17.97 0.28 -36.36
N THR A 445 19.04 -0.37 -36.81
CA THR A 445 20.07 0.34 -37.57
C THR A 445 19.93 -0.12 -39.03
N PRO A 446 19.43 0.71 -39.96
CA PRO A 446 19.46 0.35 -41.37
C PRO A 446 20.93 0.14 -41.76
N ALA A 447 21.21 -1.01 -42.36
CA ALA A 447 22.51 -1.30 -42.95
C ALA A 447 22.89 -0.11 -43.85
N LYS A 448 24.04 0.50 -43.58
CA LYS A 448 24.62 1.53 -44.45
C LYS A 448 24.74 0.93 -45.86
N ALA A 449 23.95 1.47 -46.78
CA ALA A 449 24.05 1.23 -48.21
C ALA A 449 25.33 1.86 -48.77
#